data_AF-A0A7X7S2C4-F1
#
_entry.id   AF-A0A7X7S2C4-F1
#
_cell.length_a   1.000
_cell.length_b   1.000
_cell.length_c   1.000
_cell.angle_alpha   90.00
_cell.angle_beta   90.00
_cell.angle_gamma   90.00
#
_symmetry.space_group_name_H-M   'P 1'
#
loop_
_entity.id
_entity.type
_entity.pdbx_description
1 polymer ?
#
loop_
_entity_poly.entity_id
_entity_poly.type
_entity_poly.pdbx_seq_one_letter_code
_entity_poly.pdbx_strand_id
1 'polypeptide(L)'
;MISSKWQEIDFSRTESFLKISGKYQELYSYSLFSEIVLSHAESLGLDLTDEALQAYSNQARRALGLHKKEDFDKFLSKAEADYDTWERVCANELCRMILRNNLGGSVEYIPDAWPIIKSVPGIKEAVNDLIIAKGSNAGITLSDQDIQVYSDNLRRVSGLHRKSEFDEYLKIVNMDYDGWEKSVKAEMFRNELLKKNIQPLTSEDLALNQQISGSMSMVIAELIHSHFIKTQSGKLGITVNDEELQNYLTDFRRANNLHSAKMFHSWLSANGMTLEDFEIVADLKIRTAKFRESGKAQIEPEKVRKEVRLSISFIDAALRIASEKEAFGKNSIPAPSEDDLQEESDALRRALKLHSSELFKSYLKNNGITADNWEDYLEHTFMVRKLKDKVAGDSEIIKYLNVNMVLRKAIREEILSNYLSGLSV
;
A
#
# COMPACT_ATOMS: atom_id res chain seq x y z
N MET A 1 -3.74 -21.41 26.10
CA MET A 1 -4.95 -21.51 25.27
C MET A 1 -5.56 -20.13 25.17
N ILE A 2 -6.03 -19.77 23.97
CA ILE A 2 -6.65 -18.49 23.59
C ILE A 2 -5.64 -17.37 23.28
N SER A 3 -5.15 -17.38 22.04
CA SER A 3 -4.62 -16.20 21.33
C SER A 3 -5.44 -16.08 20.06
N SER A 4 -6.54 -15.32 20.14
CA SER A 4 -7.27 -14.83 18.98
C SER A 4 -8.18 -13.71 19.47
N LYS A 5 -7.83 -12.46 19.16
CA LYS A 5 -8.72 -11.31 18.97
C LYS A 5 -7.86 -10.06 18.72
N TRP A 6 -7.37 -9.96 17.50
CA TRP A 6 -7.25 -8.68 16.82
C TRP A 6 -8.45 -8.64 15.88
N GLN A 7 -9.35 -7.67 16.04
CA GLN A 7 -10.36 -7.43 15.01
C GLN A 7 -9.68 -6.78 13.81
N GLU A 8 -9.85 -7.43 12.67
CA GLU A 8 -9.37 -7.07 11.35
C GLU A 8 -9.69 -5.60 11.03
N ILE A 9 -8.67 -4.81 10.73
CA ILE A 9 -8.86 -3.71 9.79
C ILE A 9 -9.31 -4.37 8.49
N ASP A 10 -10.52 -4.04 8.03
CA ASP A 10 -11.07 -4.56 6.78
C ASP A 10 -10.26 -4.02 5.58
N PHE A 11 -9.13 -4.69 5.31
CA PHE A 11 -8.25 -4.44 4.18
C PHE A 11 -8.86 -4.91 2.85
N SER A 12 -10.02 -5.58 2.84
CA SER A 12 -10.72 -5.94 1.59
C SER A 12 -11.08 -4.69 0.79
N ARG A 13 -11.34 -3.56 1.47
CA ARG A 13 -11.55 -2.25 0.84
C ARG A 13 -10.27 -1.63 0.29
N THR A 14 -9.13 -1.84 0.94
CA THR A 14 -7.82 -1.35 0.48
C THR A 14 -7.30 -2.17 -0.68
N GLU A 15 -7.43 -3.50 -0.64
CA GLU A 15 -7.11 -4.39 -1.75
C GLU A 15 -8.01 -4.13 -2.96
N SER A 16 -9.31 -3.99 -2.76
CA SER A 16 -10.25 -3.59 -3.82
C SER A 16 -9.85 -2.22 -4.36
N PHE A 17 -9.56 -1.23 -3.52
CA PHE A 17 -9.12 0.10 -3.97
C PHE A 17 -7.80 0.08 -4.75
N LEU A 18 -6.84 -0.75 -4.33
CA LEU A 18 -5.57 -0.95 -5.02
C LEU A 18 -5.75 -1.66 -6.37
N LYS A 19 -6.66 -2.63 -6.47
CA LYS A 19 -7.03 -3.29 -7.74
C LYS A 19 -7.78 -2.31 -8.66
N ILE A 20 -8.73 -1.56 -8.12
CA ILE A 20 -9.52 -0.51 -8.77
C ILE A 20 -8.62 0.59 -9.34
N SER A 21 -7.60 1.03 -8.60
CA SER A 21 -6.70 2.10 -9.05
C SER A 21 -5.60 1.66 -10.04
N GLY A 22 -5.55 0.38 -10.43
CA GLY A 22 -4.47 -0.21 -11.22
C GLY A 22 -3.16 -0.43 -10.43
N LYS A 23 -3.10 0.04 -9.18
CA LYS A 23 -1.86 0.11 -8.39
C LYS A 23 -1.48 -1.19 -7.68
N TYR A 24 -2.40 -2.15 -7.59
CA TYR A 24 -2.12 -3.46 -6.95
C TYR A 24 -0.99 -4.22 -7.67
N GLN A 25 -0.99 -4.19 -9.01
CA GLN A 25 0.10 -4.78 -9.82
C GLN A 25 1.34 -3.87 -9.85
N GLU A 26 1.20 -2.53 -9.83
CA GLU A 26 2.30 -1.56 -9.76
C GLU A 26 3.18 -1.70 -8.49
N LEU A 27 2.60 -2.14 -7.38
CA LEU A 27 3.26 -2.21 -6.07
C LEU A 27 4.06 -3.49 -5.85
N TYR A 28 3.56 -4.62 -6.35
CA TYR A 28 4.36 -5.85 -6.47
C TYR A 28 5.48 -5.68 -7.50
N SER A 29 5.23 -4.84 -8.53
CA SER A 29 6.25 -4.45 -9.50
C SER A 29 7.37 -3.68 -8.84
N TYR A 30 7.14 -2.69 -7.96
CA TYR A 30 8.18 -1.74 -7.52
C TYR A 30 9.37 -2.33 -6.72
N SER A 31 9.14 -3.29 -5.81
CA SER A 31 10.25 -3.98 -5.10
C SER A 31 10.92 -5.05 -5.95
N LEU A 32 10.19 -5.58 -6.94
CA LEU A 32 10.77 -6.43 -7.97
C LEU A 32 11.56 -5.58 -8.99
N PHE A 33 11.10 -4.35 -9.24
CA PHE A 33 11.66 -3.39 -10.20
C PHE A 33 13.02 -2.89 -9.75
N SER A 34 13.27 -2.75 -8.44
CA SER A 34 14.59 -2.37 -7.93
C SER A 34 15.66 -3.42 -8.25
N GLU A 35 15.34 -4.69 -8.04
CA GLU A 35 16.22 -5.83 -8.34
C GLU A 35 16.34 -6.05 -9.86
N ILE A 36 15.22 -5.93 -10.59
CA ILE A 36 15.20 -6.05 -12.06
C ILE A 36 15.93 -4.90 -12.75
N VAL A 37 15.82 -3.66 -12.27
CA VAL A 37 16.53 -2.50 -12.85
C VAL A 37 18.04 -2.65 -12.67
N LEU A 38 18.49 -3.12 -11.51
CA LEU A 38 19.91 -3.40 -11.26
C LEU A 38 20.39 -4.55 -12.15
N SER A 39 19.68 -5.68 -12.17
CA SER A 39 20.03 -6.83 -13.01
C SER A 39 19.96 -6.53 -14.52
N HIS A 40 19.01 -5.70 -14.96
CA HIS A 40 18.90 -5.30 -16.36
C HIS A 40 20.00 -4.30 -16.75
N ALA A 41 20.34 -3.35 -15.89
CA ALA A 41 21.47 -2.44 -16.12
C ALA A 41 22.78 -3.23 -16.27
N GLU A 42 23.03 -4.21 -15.40
CA GLU A 42 24.15 -5.15 -15.53
C GLU A 42 24.10 -5.92 -16.86
N SER A 43 22.92 -6.42 -17.27
CA SER A 43 22.75 -7.14 -18.55
C SER A 43 23.00 -6.28 -19.79
N LEU A 44 22.81 -4.96 -19.69
CA LEU A 44 23.09 -3.98 -20.74
C LEU A 44 24.56 -3.54 -20.75
N GLY A 45 25.40 -4.09 -19.86
CA GLY A 45 26.80 -3.66 -19.69
C GLY A 45 26.92 -2.25 -19.11
N LEU A 46 25.86 -1.74 -18.45
CA LEU A 46 25.92 -0.50 -17.71
C LEU A 46 26.62 -0.77 -16.38
N ASP A 47 27.96 -0.75 -16.43
CA ASP A 47 28.79 -0.88 -15.23
C ASP A 47 28.54 0.35 -14.35
N LEU A 48 27.79 0.17 -13.26
CA LEU A 48 27.78 1.10 -12.16
C LEU A 48 29.14 0.98 -11.47
N THR A 49 30.15 1.71 -11.96
CA THR A 49 31.45 1.68 -11.30
C THR A 49 31.29 2.14 -9.86
N ASP A 50 32.07 1.57 -8.94
CA ASP A 50 32.07 1.95 -7.53
C ASP A 50 32.26 3.48 -7.38
N GLU A 51 33.05 4.11 -8.26
CA GLU A 51 33.19 5.57 -8.27
C GLU A 51 31.90 6.31 -8.63
N ALA A 52 31.12 5.83 -9.60
CA ALA A 52 29.87 6.46 -10.00
C ALA A 52 28.80 6.33 -8.90
N LEU A 53 28.71 5.15 -8.29
CA LEU A 53 27.81 4.90 -7.16
C LEU A 53 28.20 5.76 -5.95
N GLN A 54 29.49 5.80 -5.61
CA GLN A 54 30.01 6.60 -4.52
C GLN A 54 29.80 8.11 -4.76
N ALA A 55 30.01 8.59 -6.00
CA ALA A 55 29.78 9.98 -6.38
C ALA A 55 28.30 10.37 -6.23
N TYR A 56 27.38 9.52 -6.69
CA TYR A 56 25.95 9.75 -6.54
C TYR A 56 25.49 9.69 -5.09
N SER A 57 25.96 8.70 -4.32
CA SER A 57 25.71 8.57 -2.88
C SER A 57 26.14 9.84 -2.12
N ASN A 58 27.32 10.37 -2.44
CA ASN A 58 27.81 11.63 -1.88
C ASN A 58 26.95 12.84 -2.29
N GLN A 59 26.47 12.88 -3.54
CA GLN A 59 25.57 13.93 -4.03
C GLN A 59 24.22 13.88 -3.31
N ALA A 60 23.61 12.70 -3.18
CA ALA A 60 22.36 12.49 -2.47
C ALA A 60 22.47 12.87 -0.99
N ARG A 61 23.57 12.47 -0.31
CA ARG A 61 23.86 12.91 1.05
C ARG A 61 23.92 14.43 1.19
N ARG A 62 24.61 15.11 0.27
CA ARG A 62 24.69 16.59 0.28
C ARG A 62 23.33 17.24 0.05
N ALA A 63 22.51 16.70 -0.86
CA ALA A 63 21.16 17.20 -1.13
C ALA A 63 20.24 17.08 0.10
N LEU A 64 20.43 16.04 0.91
CA LEU A 64 19.71 15.83 2.18
C LEU A 64 20.33 16.59 3.37
N GLY A 65 21.43 17.33 3.16
CA GLY A 65 22.18 18.00 4.23
C GLY A 65 23.04 17.06 5.09
N LEU A 66 23.14 15.77 4.75
CA LEU A 66 23.85 14.70 5.48
C LEU A 66 25.34 14.60 5.11
N HIS A 67 26.00 15.75 4.96
CA HIS A 67 27.39 15.84 4.51
C HIS A 67 28.41 15.50 5.61
N LYS A 68 28.03 15.64 6.88
CA LYS A 68 28.82 15.18 8.01
C LYS A 68 28.55 13.69 8.26
N LYS A 69 29.57 12.97 8.70
CA LYS A 69 29.45 11.52 8.97
C LYS A 69 28.45 11.27 10.10
N GLU A 70 28.50 12.08 11.16
CA GLU A 70 27.66 11.93 12.35
C GLU A 70 26.17 12.14 12.03
N ASP A 71 25.86 13.09 11.15
CA ASP A 71 24.48 13.34 10.71
C ASP A 71 23.95 12.20 9.84
N PHE A 72 24.81 11.62 9.01
CA PHE A 72 24.48 10.49 8.15
C PHE A 72 24.31 9.18 8.96
N ASP A 73 25.21 8.89 9.89
CA ASP A 73 25.10 7.72 10.78
C ASP A 73 23.84 7.81 11.64
N LYS A 74 23.49 9.03 12.11
CA LYS A 74 22.23 9.29 12.82
C LYS A 74 21.01 9.12 11.92
N PHE A 75 21.11 9.49 10.65
CA PHE A 75 20.05 9.25 9.66
C PHE A 75 19.85 7.76 9.42
N LEU A 76 20.92 7.00 9.16
CA LEU A 76 20.89 5.55 8.94
C LEU A 76 20.35 4.81 10.16
N SER A 77 20.84 5.14 11.36
CA SER A 77 20.33 4.57 12.61
C SER A 77 18.84 4.86 12.83
N LYS A 78 18.36 6.05 12.46
CA LYS A 78 16.93 6.39 12.54
C LYS A 78 16.09 5.68 11.49
N ALA A 79 16.67 5.36 10.35
CA ALA A 79 16.02 4.64 9.26
C ALA A 79 16.12 3.11 9.44
N GLU A 80 16.77 2.64 10.52
CA GLU A 80 17.09 1.22 10.75
C GLU A 80 17.80 0.58 9.53
N ALA A 81 18.62 1.38 8.85
CA ALA A 81 19.34 0.99 7.65
C ALA A 81 20.85 0.99 7.92
N ASP A 82 21.57 0.11 7.23
CA ASP A 82 23.03 0.15 7.16
C ASP A 82 23.50 0.88 5.89
N TYR A 83 24.82 0.95 5.72
CA TYR A 83 25.44 1.59 4.56
C TYR A 83 25.08 0.89 3.26
N ASP A 84 25.09 -0.45 3.26
CA ASP A 84 24.79 -1.29 2.10
C ASP A 84 23.35 -1.05 1.61
N THR A 85 22.40 -0.92 2.53
CA THR A 85 21.00 -0.59 2.23
C THR A 85 20.90 0.78 1.55
N TRP A 86 21.65 1.78 2.04
CA TRP A 86 21.72 3.10 1.42
C TRP A 86 22.36 3.07 0.03
N GLU A 87 23.44 2.31 -0.15
CA GLU A 87 24.09 2.14 -1.45
C GLU A 87 23.16 1.47 -2.47
N ARG A 88 22.36 0.48 -2.06
CA ARG A 88 21.33 -0.13 -2.93
C ARG A 88 20.28 0.88 -3.39
N VAL A 89 19.83 1.77 -2.50
CA VAL A 89 18.92 2.86 -2.86
C VAL A 89 19.57 3.81 -3.87
N CYS A 90 20.84 4.17 -3.64
CA CYS A 90 21.60 5.03 -4.55
C CYS A 90 21.81 4.38 -5.92
N ALA A 91 22.13 3.08 -5.96
CA ALA A 91 22.34 2.32 -7.19
C ALA A 91 21.05 2.25 -8.02
N ASN A 92 19.91 2.01 -7.37
CA ASN A 92 18.61 1.98 -8.02
C ASN A 92 18.25 3.34 -8.66
N GLU A 93 18.37 4.43 -7.90
CA GLU A 93 18.08 5.77 -8.43
C GLU A 93 19.06 6.21 -9.52
N LEU A 94 20.34 5.84 -9.40
CA LEU A 94 21.35 6.10 -10.43
C LEU A 94 21.05 5.32 -11.72
N CYS A 95 20.70 4.04 -11.62
CA CYS A 95 20.25 3.25 -12.78
C CYS A 95 19.00 3.87 -13.43
N ARG A 96 18.02 4.30 -12.63
CA ARG A 96 16.84 5.01 -13.15
C ARG A 96 17.22 6.28 -13.91
N MET A 97 18.17 7.06 -13.39
CA MET A 97 18.67 8.26 -14.07
C MET A 97 19.40 7.93 -15.38
N ILE A 98 20.27 6.92 -15.39
CA ILE A 98 21.00 6.50 -16.59
C ILE A 98 20.02 6.01 -17.67
N LEU A 99 19.04 5.20 -17.28
CA LEU A 99 17.99 4.71 -18.19
C LEU A 99 17.13 5.86 -18.74
N ARG A 100 16.76 6.85 -17.91
CA ARG A 100 16.07 8.08 -18.37
C ARG A 100 16.86 8.82 -19.45
N ASN A 101 18.15 8.99 -19.23
CA ASN A 101 19.01 9.74 -20.13
C ASN A 101 19.26 8.99 -21.45
N ASN A 102 19.38 7.66 -21.40
CA ASN A 102 19.62 6.84 -22.59
C ASN A 102 18.37 6.58 -23.43
N LEU A 103 17.17 6.63 -22.83
CA LEU A 103 15.90 6.36 -23.51
C LEU A 103 15.19 7.64 -24.03
N GLY A 104 15.79 8.82 -23.90
CA GLY A 104 15.37 10.03 -24.59
C GLY A 104 14.13 10.76 -24.04
N GLY A 105 13.77 10.57 -22.77
CA GLY A 105 12.60 11.23 -22.17
C GLY A 105 12.07 10.54 -20.92
N SER A 106 11.16 11.19 -20.19
CA SER A 106 10.77 10.86 -18.82
C SER A 106 10.43 9.37 -18.59
N VAL A 107 11.26 8.68 -17.81
CA VAL A 107 10.87 7.46 -17.07
C VAL A 107 10.07 7.85 -15.80
N GLU A 108 9.60 9.09 -15.73
CA GLU A 108 8.48 9.45 -14.89
C GLU A 108 7.24 9.07 -15.68
N TYR A 109 6.62 7.97 -15.26
CA TYR A 109 5.23 7.63 -15.59
C TYR A 109 5.00 6.90 -16.93
N ILE A 110 4.91 5.57 -16.85
CA ILE A 110 4.15 4.75 -17.81
C ILE A 110 3.14 3.92 -17.00
N PRO A 111 1.88 4.38 -16.86
CA PRO A 111 0.81 3.65 -16.18
C PRO A 111 0.49 2.28 -16.80
N ASP A 112 0.89 2.09 -18.08
CA ASP A 112 0.68 0.85 -18.84
C ASP A 112 1.89 -0.08 -18.83
N ALA A 113 2.77 0.03 -17.83
CA ALA A 113 3.98 -0.76 -17.80
C ALA A 113 3.73 -2.24 -17.49
N TRP A 114 2.60 -2.69 -16.92
CA TRP A 114 2.45 -4.10 -16.54
C TRP A 114 2.34 -5.10 -17.71
N PRO A 115 1.60 -4.82 -18.80
CA PRO A 115 1.73 -5.58 -20.04
C PRO A 115 3.16 -5.52 -20.60
N ILE A 116 3.84 -4.38 -20.45
CA ILE A 116 5.24 -4.22 -20.86
C ILE A 116 6.16 -5.08 -19.97
N ILE A 117 5.99 -5.11 -18.65
CA ILE A 117 6.74 -5.84 -17.62
C ILE A 117 6.47 -7.36 -17.73
N LYS A 118 5.24 -7.79 -17.98
CA LYS A 118 4.94 -9.19 -18.35
C LYS A 118 5.52 -9.56 -19.71
N SER A 119 5.70 -8.58 -20.61
CA SER A 119 6.38 -8.78 -21.90
C SER A 119 7.90 -8.57 -21.83
N VAL A 120 8.44 -8.06 -20.71
CA VAL A 120 9.87 -7.94 -20.47
C VAL A 120 10.37 -9.35 -20.19
N PRO A 121 11.19 -9.93 -21.08
CA PRO A 121 11.79 -11.24 -20.83
C PRO A 121 12.56 -11.20 -19.50
N GLY A 122 12.37 -12.18 -18.62
CA GLY A 122 13.14 -12.29 -17.37
C GLY A 122 12.39 -11.97 -16.06
N ILE A 123 11.25 -11.27 -16.10
CA ILE A 123 10.59 -10.81 -14.86
C ILE A 123 9.93 -11.96 -14.09
N LYS A 124 9.31 -12.89 -14.80
CA LYS A 124 8.76 -14.11 -14.20
C LYS A 124 9.89 -14.97 -13.63
N GLU A 125 11.02 -15.06 -14.32
CA GLU A 125 12.21 -15.73 -13.81
C GLU A 125 12.73 -15.09 -12.52
N ALA A 126 12.78 -13.75 -12.43
CA ALA A 126 13.27 -13.03 -11.25
C ALA A 126 12.38 -13.22 -10.00
N VAL A 127 11.06 -13.23 -10.16
CA VAL A 127 10.13 -13.57 -9.04
C VAL A 127 10.38 -15.00 -8.55
N ASN A 128 10.54 -15.93 -9.49
CA ASN A 128 10.82 -17.32 -9.15
C ASN A 128 12.16 -17.45 -8.40
N ASP A 129 13.20 -16.72 -8.82
CA ASP A 129 14.50 -16.67 -8.13
C ASP A 129 14.36 -16.19 -6.69
N LEU A 130 13.62 -15.11 -6.45
CA LEU A 130 13.41 -14.57 -5.10
C LEU A 130 12.70 -15.57 -4.18
N ILE A 131 11.67 -16.26 -4.68
CA ILE A 131 10.94 -17.27 -3.91
C ILE A 131 11.85 -18.46 -3.59
N ILE A 132 12.63 -18.92 -4.59
CA ILE A 132 13.60 -20.01 -4.41
C ILE A 132 14.67 -19.61 -3.38
N ALA A 133 15.22 -18.41 -3.49
CA ALA A 133 16.22 -17.88 -2.56
C ALA A 133 15.67 -17.76 -1.14
N LYS A 134 14.46 -17.19 -0.97
CA LYS A 134 13.79 -17.10 0.35
C LYS A 134 13.55 -18.47 0.97
N GLY A 135 13.11 -19.43 0.15
CA GLY A 135 12.92 -20.80 0.57
C GLY A 135 14.22 -21.49 0.99
N SER A 136 15.28 -21.33 0.21
CA SER A 136 16.62 -21.85 0.54
C SER A 136 17.17 -21.22 1.83
N ASN A 137 17.01 -19.90 2.00
CA ASN A 137 17.41 -19.19 3.23
C ASN A 137 16.62 -19.64 4.46
N ALA A 138 15.38 -20.10 4.28
CA ALA A 138 14.57 -20.73 5.33
C ALA A 138 14.94 -22.20 5.61
N GLY A 139 16.04 -22.69 5.05
CA GLY A 139 16.51 -24.07 5.18
C GLY A 139 15.53 -25.09 4.61
N ILE A 140 14.76 -24.72 3.58
CA ILE A 140 13.95 -25.66 2.81
C ILE A 140 14.86 -26.28 1.74
N THR A 141 14.88 -27.60 1.68
CA THR A 141 15.59 -28.35 0.65
C THR A 141 14.56 -29.09 -0.20
N LEU A 142 14.65 -28.96 -1.52
CA LEU A 142 13.85 -29.71 -2.48
C LEU A 142 14.81 -30.59 -3.28
N SER A 143 14.56 -31.90 -3.32
CA SER A 143 15.36 -32.79 -4.16
C SER A 143 14.92 -32.69 -5.62
N ASP A 144 15.83 -32.96 -6.56
CA ASP A 144 15.51 -32.99 -7.99
C ASP A 144 14.40 -34.00 -8.30
N GLN A 145 14.36 -35.10 -7.54
CA GLN A 145 13.30 -36.10 -7.65
C GLN A 145 11.92 -35.55 -7.23
N ASP A 146 11.85 -34.75 -6.17
CA ASP A 146 10.59 -34.14 -5.72
C ASP A 146 10.10 -33.10 -6.74
N ILE A 147 11.02 -32.31 -7.30
CA ILE A 147 10.73 -31.33 -8.36
C ILE A 147 10.16 -32.05 -9.59
N GLN A 148 10.79 -33.15 -10.01
CA GLN A 148 10.33 -33.92 -11.15
C GLN A 148 8.94 -34.54 -10.90
N VAL A 149 8.71 -35.14 -9.72
CA VAL A 149 7.41 -35.72 -9.36
C VAL A 149 6.30 -34.65 -9.33
N TYR A 150 6.59 -33.48 -8.77
CA TYR A 150 5.63 -32.37 -8.72
C TYR A 150 5.35 -31.81 -10.13
N SER A 151 6.39 -31.63 -10.95
CA SER A 151 6.28 -31.23 -12.36
C SER A 151 5.41 -32.20 -13.17
N ASP A 152 5.63 -33.51 -13.03
CA ASP A 152 4.84 -34.54 -13.71
C ASP A 152 3.38 -34.55 -13.24
N ASN A 153 3.14 -34.32 -11.95
CA ASN A 153 1.78 -34.19 -11.42
C ASN A 153 1.07 -32.95 -11.97
N LEU A 154 1.74 -31.79 -12.02
CA LEU A 154 1.21 -30.56 -12.62
C LEU A 154 0.86 -30.76 -14.10
N ARG A 155 1.71 -31.46 -14.85
CA ARG A 155 1.43 -31.83 -16.24
C ARG A 155 0.20 -32.73 -16.35
N ARG A 156 0.07 -33.75 -15.50
CA ARG A 156 -1.08 -34.67 -15.51
C ARG A 156 -2.39 -33.96 -15.18
N VAL A 157 -2.43 -33.12 -14.15
CA VAL A 157 -3.66 -32.39 -13.78
C VAL A 157 -4.04 -31.35 -14.83
N SER A 158 -3.06 -30.83 -15.58
CA SER A 158 -3.28 -29.90 -16.69
C SER A 158 -3.65 -30.60 -18.01
N GLY A 159 -3.75 -31.94 -18.03
CA GLY A 159 -4.03 -32.72 -19.24
C GLY A 159 -2.87 -32.77 -20.24
N LEU A 160 -1.65 -32.38 -19.84
CA LEU A 160 -0.44 -32.33 -20.67
C LEU A 160 0.31 -33.67 -20.62
N HIS A 161 -0.40 -34.76 -20.93
CA HIS A 161 0.09 -36.13 -20.79
C HIS A 161 1.17 -36.47 -21.82
N ARG A 162 1.02 -35.97 -23.05
CA ARG A 162 1.97 -36.24 -24.14
C ARG A 162 3.04 -35.16 -24.19
N LYS A 163 4.26 -35.55 -24.55
CA LYS A 163 5.37 -34.61 -24.73
C LYS A 163 5.02 -33.49 -25.72
N SER A 164 4.35 -33.83 -26.82
CA SER A 164 3.93 -32.85 -27.84
C SER A 164 2.95 -31.79 -27.31
N GLU A 165 2.03 -32.17 -26.41
CA GLU A 165 1.08 -31.24 -25.79
C GLU A 165 1.79 -30.30 -24.82
N PHE A 166 2.78 -30.82 -24.09
CA PHE A 166 3.60 -30.02 -23.19
C PHE A 166 4.52 -29.07 -23.95
N ASP A 167 5.18 -29.53 -25.01
CA ASP A 167 6.02 -28.68 -25.87
C ASP A 167 5.19 -27.56 -26.54
N GLU A 168 3.95 -27.85 -26.95
CA GLU A 168 3.03 -26.85 -27.48
C GLU A 168 2.57 -25.86 -26.39
N TYR A 169 2.27 -26.34 -25.19
CA TYR A 169 1.97 -25.49 -24.04
C TYR A 169 3.13 -24.53 -23.73
N LEU A 170 4.36 -25.04 -23.64
CA LEU A 170 5.57 -24.26 -23.39
C LEU A 170 5.77 -23.15 -24.45
N LYS A 171 5.51 -23.47 -25.73
CA LYS A 171 5.50 -22.46 -26.81
C LYS A 171 4.41 -21.40 -26.62
N ILE A 172 3.19 -21.80 -26.24
CA ILE A 172 2.06 -20.89 -26.01
C ILE A 172 2.39 -19.91 -24.87
N VAL A 173 3.03 -20.38 -23.81
CA VAL A 173 3.43 -19.53 -22.66
C VAL A 173 4.80 -18.87 -22.84
N ASN A 174 5.43 -19.02 -24.02
CA ASN A 174 6.76 -18.52 -24.35
C ASN A 174 7.81 -18.85 -23.27
N MET A 175 7.90 -20.12 -22.90
CA MET A 175 8.76 -20.63 -21.83
C MET A 175 9.51 -21.86 -22.34
N ASP A 176 10.77 -22.03 -21.94
CA ASP A 176 11.52 -23.26 -22.18
C ASP A 176 11.38 -24.25 -21.01
N TYR A 177 12.06 -25.39 -21.09
CA TYR A 177 11.96 -26.40 -20.05
C TYR A 177 12.57 -25.91 -18.71
N ASP A 178 13.67 -25.16 -18.78
CA ASP A 178 14.37 -24.64 -17.60
C ASP A 178 13.51 -23.59 -16.87
N GLY A 179 12.87 -22.68 -17.61
CA GLY A 179 11.92 -21.71 -17.06
C GLY A 179 10.68 -22.38 -16.45
N TRP A 180 10.24 -23.52 -17.00
CA TRP A 180 9.19 -24.34 -16.41
C TRP A 180 9.64 -24.97 -15.10
N GLU A 181 10.77 -25.67 -15.09
CA GLU A 181 11.32 -26.33 -13.90
C GLU A 181 11.57 -25.33 -12.76
N LYS A 182 12.07 -24.14 -13.11
CA LYS A 182 12.22 -23.01 -12.19
C LYS A 182 10.90 -22.53 -11.60
N SER A 183 9.84 -22.47 -12.41
CA SER A 183 8.49 -22.12 -11.96
C SER A 183 7.91 -23.19 -11.03
N VAL A 184 8.12 -24.48 -11.33
CA VAL A 184 7.73 -25.62 -10.49
C VAL A 184 8.45 -25.54 -9.14
N LYS A 185 9.77 -25.30 -9.16
CA LYS A 185 10.59 -25.16 -7.95
C LYS A 185 10.14 -24.00 -7.07
N ALA A 186 9.85 -22.84 -7.66
CA ALA A 186 9.32 -21.69 -6.92
C ALA A 186 7.96 -21.99 -6.25
N GLU A 187 7.06 -22.69 -6.94
CA GLU A 187 5.76 -23.10 -6.38
C GLU A 187 5.92 -24.08 -5.22
N MET A 188 6.83 -25.04 -5.33
CA MET A 188 7.14 -25.96 -4.24
C MET A 188 7.72 -25.25 -3.02
N PHE A 189 8.66 -24.32 -3.22
CA PHE A 189 9.20 -23.51 -2.13
C PHE A 189 8.13 -22.67 -1.45
N ARG A 190 7.20 -22.09 -2.20
CA ARG A 190 6.05 -21.37 -1.65
C ARG A 190 5.21 -22.28 -0.75
N ASN A 191 4.92 -23.50 -1.18
CA ASN A 191 4.16 -24.48 -0.41
C ASN A 191 4.89 -24.92 0.87
N GLU A 192 6.21 -25.11 0.82
CA GLU A 192 7.00 -25.46 2.01
C GLU A 192 7.16 -24.30 2.99
N LEU A 193 7.29 -23.06 2.49
CA LEU A 193 7.28 -21.85 3.32
C LEU A 193 5.94 -21.74 4.09
N LEU A 194 4.82 -21.98 3.40
CA LEU A 194 3.48 -22.04 4.00
C LEU A 194 3.40 -23.10 5.11
N LYS A 195 3.89 -24.32 4.86
CA LYS A 195 3.90 -25.41 5.86
C LYS A 195 4.72 -25.07 7.11
N LYS A 196 5.82 -24.33 6.94
CA LYS A 196 6.65 -23.86 8.06
C LYS A 196 6.05 -22.68 8.82
N ASN A 197 4.83 -22.26 8.48
CA ASN A 197 4.17 -21.08 9.05
C ASN A 197 5.00 -19.80 8.84
N ILE A 198 5.91 -19.82 7.88
CA ILE A 198 6.61 -18.64 7.39
C ILE A 198 5.62 -18.01 6.44
N GLN A 199 4.86 -17.03 6.94
CA GLN A 199 3.78 -16.41 6.19
C GLN A 199 4.29 -15.99 4.80
N PRO A 200 3.54 -16.33 3.73
CA PRO A 200 3.80 -15.72 2.42
C PRO A 200 3.68 -14.20 2.59
N LEU A 201 4.26 -13.43 1.67
CA LEU A 201 4.13 -11.96 1.67
C LEU A 201 2.70 -11.55 2.02
N THR A 202 2.51 -10.98 3.21
CA THR A 202 1.18 -10.62 3.71
C THR A 202 0.75 -9.25 3.17
N SER A 203 -0.51 -8.89 3.37
CA SER A 203 -0.98 -7.52 3.16
C SER A 203 -0.21 -6.51 4.03
N GLU A 204 0.23 -6.90 5.23
CA GLU A 204 1.11 -6.08 6.06
C GLU A 204 2.52 -5.97 5.46
N ASP A 205 3.10 -7.04 4.92
CA ASP A 205 4.40 -6.98 4.25
C ASP A 205 4.33 -6.07 3.01
N LEU A 206 3.21 -6.09 2.29
CA LEU A 206 2.91 -5.19 1.18
C LEU A 206 2.74 -3.74 1.64
N ALA A 207 2.04 -3.49 2.75
CA ALA A 207 1.86 -2.15 3.32
C ALA A 207 3.19 -1.59 3.88
N LEU A 208 3.99 -2.42 4.53
CA LEU A 208 5.33 -2.08 5.02
C LEU A 208 6.27 -1.78 3.86
N ASN A 209 6.23 -2.59 2.80
CA ASN A 209 6.97 -2.33 1.57
C ASN A 209 6.47 -1.06 0.85
N GLN A 210 5.17 -0.77 0.89
CA GLN A 210 4.60 0.51 0.42
C GLN A 210 5.12 1.71 1.23
N GLN A 211 5.26 1.53 2.54
CA GLN A 211 5.79 2.54 3.46
C GLN A 211 7.29 2.78 3.21
N ILE A 212 8.08 1.72 3.02
CA ILE A 212 9.52 1.79 2.73
C ILE A 212 9.79 2.36 1.34
N SER A 213 9.01 1.98 0.33
CA SER A 213 9.16 2.47 -1.06
C SER A 213 8.60 3.89 -1.28
N GLY A 214 7.94 4.48 -0.28
CA GLY A 214 7.30 5.80 -0.37
C GLY A 214 6.02 5.82 -1.22
N SER A 215 5.61 4.69 -1.80
CA SER A 215 4.43 4.57 -2.66
C SER A 215 3.10 4.64 -1.89
N MET A 216 3.12 4.35 -0.58
CA MET A 216 1.96 4.52 0.31
C MET A 216 1.41 5.95 0.28
N SER A 217 2.30 6.94 0.24
CA SER A 217 1.91 8.36 0.18
C SER A 217 1.06 8.68 -1.06
N MET A 218 1.37 8.08 -2.22
CA MET A 218 0.59 8.25 -3.45
C MET A 218 -0.76 7.54 -3.40
N VAL A 219 -0.81 6.33 -2.84
CA VAL A 219 -2.06 5.57 -2.68
C VAL A 219 -3.01 6.34 -1.76
N ILE A 220 -2.50 6.85 -0.65
CA ILE A 220 -3.27 7.66 0.29
C ILE A 220 -3.71 8.97 -0.37
N ALA A 221 -2.83 9.65 -1.11
CA ALA A 221 -3.21 10.87 -1.83
C ALA A 221 -4.39 10.60 -2.78
N GLU A 222 -4.38 9.48 -3.51
CA GLU A 222 -5.47 9.07 -4.41
C GLU A 222 -6.75 8.72 -3.64
N LEU A 223 -6.65 8.05 -2.48
CA LEU A 223 -7.78 7.77 -1.59
C LEU A 223 -8.44 9.06 -1.09
N ILE A 224 -7.62 10.00 -0.60
CA ILE A 224 -8.08 11.30 -0.10
C ILE A 224 -8.73 12.08 -1.24
N HIS A 225 -8.08 12.13 -2.41
CA HIS A 225 -8.63 12.79 -3.59
C HIS A 225 -9.96 12.17 -4.01
N SER A 226 -10.06 10.85 -4.05
CA SER A 226 -11.29 10.12 -4.40
C SER A 226 -12.42 10.44 -3.43
N HIS A 227 -12.16 10.38 -2.13
CA HIS A 227 -13.13 10.69 -1.10
C HIS A 227 -13.58 12.15 -1.16
N PHE A 228 -12.63 13.06 -1.36
CA PHE A 228 -12.91 14.48 -1.53
C PHE A 228 -13.81 14.75 -2.73
N ILE A 229 -13.46 14.23 -3.91
CA ILE A 229 -14.26 14.42 -5.13
C ILE A 229 -15.66 13.84 -4.94
N LYS A 230 -15.82 12.64 -4.39
CA LYS A 230 -17.14 12.04 -4.13
C LYS A 230 -17.98 12.91 -3.19
N THR A 231 -17.39 13.37 -2.10
CA THR A 231 -18.06 14.21 -1.10
C THR A 231 -18.49 15.56 -1.67
N GLN A 232 -17.57 16.26 -2.35
CA GLN A 232 -17.85 17.58 -2.91
C GLN A 232 -18.81 17.49 -4.09
N SER A 233 -18.69 16.46 -4.93
CA SER A 233 -19.65 16.20 -6.02
C SER A 233 -21.06 15.98 -5.47
N GLY A 234 -21.20 15.20 -4.39
CA GLY A 234 -22.47 14.99 -3.71
C GLY A 234 -23.08 16.29 -3.19
N LYS A 235 -22.30 17.15 -2.51
CA LYS A 235 -22.73 18.46 -2.03
C LYS A 235 -23.20 19.39 -3.15
N LEU A 236 -22.64 19.23 -4.36
CA LEU A 236 -22.98 20.03 -5.54
C LEU A 236 -24.10 19.42 -6.39
N GLY A 237 -24.65 18.27 -6.00
CA GLY A 237 -25.63 17.55 -6.81
C GLY A 237 -25.04 16.99 -8.12
N ILE A 238 -23.71 16.88 -8.21
CA ILE A 238 -23.04 16.25 -9.35
C ILE A 238 -23.22 14.75 -9.20
N THR A 239 -24.06 14.17 -10.04
CA THR A 239 -24.26 12.72 -10.17
C THR A 239 -23.64 12.22 -11.49
N VAL A 240 -23.37 10.93 -11.54
CA VAL A 240 -23.00 10.22 -12.77
C VAL A 240 -24.11 9.22 -13.02
N ASN A 241 -24.67 9.23 -14.22
CA ASN A 241 -25.71 8.28 -14.61
C ASN A 241 -25.11 7.16 -15.48
N ASP A 242 -25.91 6.12 -15.73
CA ASP A 242 -25.49 4.94 -16.49
C ASP A 242 -25.07 5.29 -17.93
N GLU A 243 -25.73 6.25 -18.57
CA GLU A 243 -25.40 6.70 -19.93
C GLU A 243 -24.00 7.31 -19.99
N GLU A 244 -23.63 8.11 -18.99
CA GLU A 244 -22.31 8.72 -18.88
C GLU A 244 -21.21 7.68 -18.62
N LEU A 245 -21.49 6.67 -17.79
CA LEU A 245 -20.59 5.54 -17.60
C LEU A 245 -20.38 4.75 -18.90
N GLN A 246 -21.46 4.49 -19.64
CA GLN A 246 -21.39 3.79 -20.93
C GLN A 246 -20.65 4.60 -22.00
N ASN A 247 -20.83 5.92 -22.03
CA ASN A 247 -20.09 6.82 -22.93
C ASN A 247 -18.60 6.79 -22.60
N TYR A 248 -18.23 6.93 -21.32
CA TYR A 248 -16.84 6.85 -20.89
C TYR A 248 -16.22 5.48 -21.21
N LEU A 249 -16.95 4.39 -20.97
CA LEU A 249 -16.50 3.03 -21.31
C LEU A 249 -16.31 2.85 -22.82
N THR A 250 -17.19 3.43 -23.63
CA THR A 250 -17.07 3.39 -25.10
C THR A 250 -15.85 4.17 -25.58
N ASP A 251 -15.63 5.37 -25.04
CA ASP A 251 -14.47 6.20 -25.37
C ASP A 251 -13.16 5.54 -24.92
N PHE A 252 -13.14 4.97 -23.72
CA PHE A 252 -12.01 4.22 -23.20
C PHE A 252 -11.68 3.02 -24.09
N ARG A 253 -12.70 2.22 -24.49
CA ARG A 253 -12.51 1.09 -25.39
C ARG A 253 -12.01 1.53 -26.76
N ARG A 254 -12.50 2.64 -27.29
CA ARG A 254 -12.05 3.21 -28.56
C ARG A 254 -10.59 3.66 -28.49
N ALA A 255 -10.22 4.41 -27.44
CA ALA A 255 -8.87 4.91 -27.24
C ALA A 255 -7.83 3.78 -27.09
N ASN A 256 -8.23 2.64 -26.53
CA ASN A 256 -7.36 1.49 -26.29
C ASN A 256 -7.50 0.37 -27.36
N ASN A 257 -8.19 0.62 -28.48
CA ASN A 257 -8.44 -0.37 -29.53
C ASN A 257 -9.13 -1.66 -29.02
N LEU A 258 -9.92 -1.57 -27.94
CA LEU A 258 -10.67 -2.68 -27.34
C LEU A 258 -12.05 -2.80 -28.00
N HIS A 259 -12.03 -3.04 -29.31
CA HIS A 259 -13.22 -2.96 -30.17
C HIS A 259 -14.32 -3.98 -29.82
N SER A 260 -13.96 -5.11 -29.19
CA SER A 260 -14.93 -6.14 -28.78
C SER A 260 -15.07 -6.23 -27.25
N ALA A 261 -16.23 -6.66 -26.77
CA ALA A 261 -16.46 -6.92 -25.35
C ALA A 261 -15.48 -7.98 -24.82
N LYS A 262 -15.17 -9.00 -25.64
CA LYS A 262 -14.16 -10.02 -25.30
C LYS A 262 -12.78 -9.41 -25.04
N MET A 263 -12.32 -8.50 -25.91
CA MET A 263 -11.04 -7.81 -25.73
C MET A 263 -11.04 -6.95 -24.47
N PHE A 264 -12.14 -6.26 -24.18
CA PHE A 264 -12.28 -5.46 -22.97
C PHE A 264 -12.24 -6.33 -21.70
N HIS A 265 -12.96 -7.44 -21.66
CA HIS A 265 -12.90 -8.38 -20.53
C HIS A 265 -11.52 -9.03 -20.37
N SER A 266 -10.84 -9.38 -21.47
CA SER A 266 -9.45 -9.86 -21.41
C SER A 266 -8.51 -8.79 -20.86
N TRP A 267 -8.70 -7.52 -21.22
CA TRP A 267 -7.94 -6.41 -20.68
C TRP A 267 -8.21 -6.23 -19.18
N LEU A 268 -9.48 -6.25 -18.74
CA LEU A 268 -9.84 -6.19 -17.32
C LEU A 268 -9.17 -7.32 -16.52
N SER A 269 -9.28 -8.56 -17.00
CA SER A 269 -8.67 -9.73 -16.37
C SER A 269 -7.13 -9.64 -16.32
N ALA A 270 -6.49 -9.15 -17.38
CA ALA A 270 -5.04 -8.98 -17.41
C ALA A 270 -4.54 -7.98 -16.36
N ASN A 271 -5.34 -6.95 -16.07
CA ASN A 271 -5.11 -5.92 -15.06
C ASN A 271 -5.66 -6.29 -13.67
N GLY A 272 -6.25 -7.49 -13.51
CA GLY A 272 -6.80 -7.93 -12.23
C GLY A 272 -8.01 -7.12 -11.75
N MET A 273 -8.78 -6.55 -12.68
CA MET A 273 -9.98 -5.75 -12.41
C MET A 273 -11.25 -6.50 -12.85
N THR A 274 -12.34 -6.27 -12.12
CA THR A 274 -13.70 -6.60 -12.55
C THR A 274 -14.33 -5.45 -13.35
N LEU A 275 -15.53 -5.67 -13.91
CA LEU A 275 -16.26 -4.58 -14.58
C LEU A 275 -16.70 -3.52 -13.56
N GLU A 276 -17.16 -3.97 -12.39
CA GLU A 276 -17.57 -3.13 -11.28
C GLU A 276 -16.41 -2.26 -10.79
N ASP A 277 -15.20 -2.82 -10.71
CA ASP A 277 -14.00 -2.06 -10.36
C ASP A 277 -13.73 -0.93 -11.36
N PHE A 278 -13.88 -1.22 -12.66
CA PHE A 278 -13.72 -0.22 -13.72
C PHE A 278 -14.78 0.88 -13.63
N GLU A 279 -16.04 0.52 -13.37
CA GLU A 279 -17.13 1.49 -13.20
C GLU A 279 -16.89 2.45 -12.04
N ILE A 280 -16.29 1.98 -10.94
CA ILE A 280 -15.89 2.84 -9.81
C ILE A 280 -14.85 3.88 -10.23
N VAL A 281 -13.86 3.49 -11.05
CA VAL A 281 -12.85 4.41 -11.59
C VAL A 281 -13.50 5.40 -12.55
N ALA A 282 -14.34 4.90 -13.46
CA ALA A 282 -15.05 5.72 -14.44
C ALA A 282 -15.92 6.78 -13.77
N ASP A 283 -16.73 6.39 -12.77
CA ASP A 283 -17.53 7.32 -11.95
C ASP A 283 -16.66 8.42 -11.36
N LEU A 284 -15.53 8.07 -10.76
CA LEU A 284 -14.63 9.06 -10.17
C LEU A 284 -14.06 10.01 -11.23
N LYS A 285 -13.60 9.51 -12.38
CA LYS A 285 -13.03 10.33 -13.46
C LYS A 285 -14.07 11.29 -14.04
N ILE A 286 -15.30 10.81 -14.26
CA ILE A 286 -16.42 11.64 -14.74
C ILE A 286 -16.76 12.71 -13.70
N ARG A 287 -16.87 12.35 -12.41
CA ARG A 287 -17.10 13.33 -11.32
C ARG A 287 -16.01 14.37 -11.26
N THR A 288 -14.73 13.98 -11.38
CA THR A 288 -13.61 14.92 -11.40
C THR A 288 -13.71 15.88 -12.58
N ALA A 289 -14.08 15.41 -13.77
CA ALA A 289 -14.27 16.24 -14.95
C ALA A 289 -15.43 17.24 -14.75
N LYS A 290 -16.62 16.77 -14.35
CA LYS A 290 -17.77 17.63 -14.04
C LYS A 290 -17.48 18.63 -12.93
N PHE A 291 -16.77 18.19 -11.88
CA PHE A 291 -16.38 19.04 -10.77
C PHE A 291 -15.47 20.18 -11.26
N ARG A 292 -14.54 19.88 -12.18
CA ARG A 292 -13.69 20.88 -12.84
C ARG A 292 -14.50 21.87 -13.68
N GLU A 293 -15.42 21.36 -14.50
CA GLU A 293 -16.27 22.15 -15.39
C GLU A 293 -17.27 23.03 -14.64
N SER A 294 -17.68 22.65 -13.42
CA SER A 294 -18.62 23.42 -12.60
C SER A 294 -18.13 24.82 -12.20
N GLY A 295 -16.88 25.19 -12.53
CA GLY A 295 -16.26 26.48 -12.18
C GLY A 295 -15.97 26.64 -10.68
N LYS A 296 -16.54 25.78 -9.83
CA LYS A 296 -16.27 25.69 -8.39
C LYS A 296 -14.94 24.99 -8.09
N ALA A 297 -14.23 24.53 -9.10
CA ALA A 297 -12.84 24.09 -9.00
C ALA A 297 -11.84 25.23 -8.68
N GLN A 298 -12.32 26.46 -8.45
CA GLN A 298 -11.59 27.48 -7.68
C GLN A 298 -11.44 27.15 -6.19
N ILE A 299 -11.70 25.92 -5.74
CA ILE A 299 -10.97 25.43 -4.57
C ILE A 299 -9.51 25.42 -4.99
N GLU A 300 -8.76 26.45 -4.58
CA GLU A 300 -7.37 26.64 -4.97
C GLU A 300 -6.67 25.28 -4.94
N PRO A 301 -6.11 24.81 -6.07
CA PRO A 301 -5.33 23.59 -6.10
C PRO A 301 -4.26 23.60 -5.00
N GLU A 302 -3.76 24.78 -4.63
CA GLU A 302 -2.95 25.06 -3.44
C GLU A 302 -3.62 24.63 -2.13
N LYS A 303 -4.89 24.96 -1.88
CA LYS A 303 -5.62 24.57 -0.67
C LYS A 303 -5.85 23.05 -0.59
N VAL A 304 -6.24 22.39 -1.69
CA VAL A 304 -6.36 20.93 -1.72
C VAL A 304 -4.99 20.26 -1.61
N ARG A 305 -3.97 20.76 -2.32
CA ARG A 305 -2.60 20.27 -2.18
C ARG A 305 -2.05 20.50 -0.78
N LYS A 306 -2.39 21.61 -0.13
CA LYS A 306 -1.99 21.91 1.24
C LYS A 306 -2.68 20.99 2.23
N GLU A 307 -3.98 20.75 2.07
CA GLU A 307 -4.74 19.77 2.86
C GLU A 307 -4.16 18.36 2.66
N VAL A 308 -3.95 17.91 1.42
CA VAL A 308 -3.35 16.61 1.11
C VAL A 308 -1.91 16.52 1.62
N ARG A 309 -1.09 17.56 1.47
CA ARG A 309 0.29 17.60 1.97
C ARG A 309 0.32 17.60 3.50
N LEU A 310 -0.63 18.28 4.14
CA LEU A 310 -0.82 18.22 5.59
C LEU A 310 -1.27 16.82 6.01
N SER A 311 -2.18 16.18 5.29
CA SER A 311 -2.61 14.80 5.54
C SER A 311 -1.50 13.78 5.31
N ILE A 312 -0.68 13.93 4.26
CA ILE A 312 0.50 13.08 4.02
C ILE A 312 1.53 13.30 5.13
N SER A 313 1.85 14.56 5.46
CA SER A 313 2.77 14.85 6.58
C SER A 313 2.24 14.36 7.93
N PHE A 314 0.91 14.33 8.09
CA PHE A 314 0.22 13.79 9.26
C PHE A 314 0.31 12.26 9.29
N ILE A 315 0.16 11.58 8.15
CA ILE A 315 0.28 10.13 8.06
C ILE A 315 1.74 9.71 8.23
N ASP A 316 2.68 10.39 7.60
CA ASP A 316 4.11 10.16 7.82
C ASP A 316 4.48 10.38 9.30
N ALA A 317 3.95 11.42 9.95
CA ALA A 317 4.16 11.65 11.37
C ALA A 317 3.46 10.60 12.24
N ALA A 318 2.25 10.16 11.89
CA ALA A 318 1.51 9.13 12.62
C ALA A 318 2.17 7.75 12.48
N LEU A 319 2.65 7.42 11.29
CA LEU A 319 3.45 6.22 11.00
C LEU A 319 4.79 6.28 11.72
N ARG A 320 5.45 7.45 11.77
CA ARG A 320 6.66 7.66 12.56
C ARG A 320 6.41 7.50 14.05
N ILE A 321 5.30 8.01 14.57
CA ILE A 321 4.91 7.81 15.98
C ILE A 321 4.52 6.36 16.24
N ALA A 322 3.93 5.64 15.27
CA ALA A 322 3.60 4.22 15.38
C ALA A 322 4.86 3.35 15.38
N SER A 323 5.84 3.64 14.52
CA SER A 323 7.14 2.96 14.52
C SER A 323 7.96 3.31 15.77
N GLU A 324 7.95 4.58 16.19
CA GLU A 324 8.52 5.00 17.47
C GLU A 324 7.79 4.32 18.65
N LYS A 325 6.47 4.09 18.58
CA LYS A 325 5.71 3.30 19.57
C LYS A 325 6.08 1.82 19.56
N GLU A 326 6.41 1.24 18.42
CA GLU A 326 6.86 -0.17 18.36
C GLU A 326 8.26 -0.32 18.97
N ALA A 327 9.13 0.67 18.75
CA ALA A 327 10.44 0.78 19.38
C ALA A 327 10.38 1.16 20.88
N PHE A 328 9.45 2.04 21.29
CA PHE A 328 9.28 2.49 22.69
C PHE A 328 8.39 1.56 23.54
N GLY A 329 7.47 0.85 22.90
CA GLY A 329 6.33 0.16 23.50
C GLY A 329 6.67 -1.14 24.20
N LYS A 330 7.83 -1.75 23.92
CA LYS A 330 8.22 -2.95 24.67
C LYS A 330 8.71 -2.68 26.10
N ASN A 331 9.10 -1.44 26.46
CA ASN A 331 9.80 -1.21 27.74
C ASN A 331 9.40 0.03 28.58
N SER A 332 8.50 0.94 28.16
CA SER A 332 8.45 2.27 28.81
C SER A 332 7.09 2.90 29.15
N ILE A 333 5.96 2.26 28.83
CA ILE A 333 4.64 2.61 29.38
C ILE A 333 4.02 1.30 29.88
N PRO A 334 3.76 1.15 31.19
CA PRO A 334 3.10 -0.06 31.69
C PRO A 334 1.71 -0.17 31.06
N ALA A 335 1.29 -1.41 30.75
CA ALA A 335 -0.07 -1.68 30.33
C ALA A 335 -1.06 -1.12 31.37
N PRO A 336 -2.23 -0.61 30.95
CA PRO A 336 -3.25 -0.15 31.89
C PRO A 336 -3.63 -1.30 32.84
N SER A 337 -3.78 -0.97 34.11
CA SER A 337 -4.45 -1.88 35.05
C SER A 337 -5.96 -1.90 34.80
N GLU A 338 -6.67 -2.91 35.33
CA GLU A 338 -8.14 -2.95 35.27
C GLU A 338 -8.76 -1.67 35.88
N ASP A 339 -8.17 -1.15 36.96
CA ASP A 339 -8.60 0.09 37.60
C ASP A 339 -8.43 1.31 36.68
N ASP A 340 -7.34 1.37 35.91
CA ASP A 340 -7.10 2.43 34.92
C ASP A 340 -8.15 2.42 33.80
N LEU A 341 -8.50 1.23 33.30
CA LEU A 341 -9.53 1.06 32.28
C LEU A 341 -10.91 1.41 32.81
N GLN A 342 -11.21 1.00 34.05
CA GLN A 342 -12.47 1.35 34.71
C GLN A 342 -12.60 2.86 34.92
N GLU A 343 -11.53 3.54 35.35
CA GLU A 343 -11.54 5.00 35.50
C GLU A 343 -11.75 5.72 34.16
N GLU A 344 -11.07 5.27 33.09
CA GLU A 344 -11.22 5.82 31.74
C GLU A 344 -12.65 5.59 31.21
N SER A 345 -13.20 4.39 31.45
CA SER A 345 -14.58 4.02 31.10
C SER A 345 -15.57 4.97 31.76
N ASP A 346 -15.42 5.20 33.07
CA ASP A 346 -16.30 6.08 33.81
C ASP A 346 -16.13 7.56 33.41
N ALA A 347 -14.92 7.99 33.08
CA ALA A 347 -14.67 9.32 32.54
C ALA A 347 -15.39 9.53 31.20
N LEU A 348 -15.30 8.55 30.28
CA LEU A 348 -15.96 8.63 28.98
C LEU A 348 -17.48 8.56 29.12
N ARG A 349 -18.00 7.68 29.99
CA ARG A 349 -19.43 7.59 30.30
C ARG A 349 -19.96 8.90 30.86
N ARG A 350 -19.23 9.56 31.76
CA ARG A 350 -19.60 10.90 32.26
C ARG A 350 -19.62 11.93 31.13
N ALA A 351 -18.61 11.95 30.26
CA ALA A 351 -18.54 12.88 29.13
C ALA A 351 -19.68 12.68 28.12
N LEU A 352 -20.10 11.44 27.91
CA LEU A 352 -21.21 11.06 27.04
C LEU A 352 -22.58 11.09 27.73
N LYS A 353 -22.64 11.48 29.01
CA LYS A 353 -23.86 11.46 29.85
C LYS A 353 -24.54 10.08 29.96
N LEU A 354 -23.74 9.01 29.90
CA LEU A 354 -24.18 7.60 30.01
C LEU A 354 -24.14 7.13 31.47
N HIS A 355 -24.87 7.84 32.33
CA HIS A 355 -24.80 7.68 33.79
C HIS A 355 -25.38 6.35 34.30
N SER A 356 -26.34 5.76 33.60
CA SER A 356 -26.90 4.46 33.95
C SER A 356 -26.29 3.32 33.12
N SER A 357 -26.39 2.10 33.64
CA SER A 357 -25.92 0.91 32.93
C SER A 357 -26.75 0.64 31.67
N GLU A 358 -28.05 0.96 31.71
CA GLU A 358 -29.00 0.81 30.63
C GLU A 358 -28.69 1.75 29.47
N LEU A 359 -28.36 3.02 29.77
CA LEU A 359 -27.95 4.01 28.76
C LEU A 359 -26.66 3.59 28.09
N PHE A 360 -25.69 3.09 28.87
CA PHE A 360 -24.42 2.62 28.33
C PHE A 360 -24.60 1.38 27.42
N LYS A 361 -25.34 0.36 27.88
CA LYS A 361 -25.65 -0.82 27.05
C LYS A 361 -26.41 -0.46 25.77
N SER A 362 -27.36 0.46 25.88
CA SER A 362 -28.12 0.95 24.70
C SER A 362 -27.21 1.70 23.73
N TYR A 363 -26.29 2.52 24.25
CA TYR A 363 -25.30 3.21 23.44
C TYR A 363 -24.40 2.22 22.68
N LEU A 364 -23.84 1.21 23.37
CA LEU A 364 -23.01 0.20 22.73
C LEU A 364 -23.79 -0.55 21.64
N LYS A 365 -25.00 -1.02 21.95
CA LYS A 365 -25.87 -1.74 21.01
C LYS A 365 -26.23 -0.91 19.78
N ASN A 366 -26.63 0.36 19.98
CA ASN A 366 -27.05 1.24 18.88
C ASN A 366 -25.89 1.61 17.95
N ASN A 367 -24.64 1.55 18.44
CA ASN A 367 -23.45 1.83 17.65
C ASN A 367 -22.73 0.56 17.18
N GLY A 368 -23.29 -0.64 17.43
CA GLY A 368 -22.66 -1.91 17.06
C GLY A 368 -21.32 -2.16 17.76
N ILE A 369 -21.10 -1.55 18.92
CA ILE A 369 -19.85 -1.67 19.69
C ILE A 369 -20.01 -2.84 20.68
N THR A 370 -19.11 -3.82 20.61
CA THR A 370 -19.06 -4.91 21.59
C THR A 370 -18.35 -4.48 22.87
N ALA A 371 -18.46 -5.25 23.96
CA ALA A 371 -17.72 -4.97 25.18
C ALA A 371 -16.19 -4.99 24.95
N ASP A 372 -15.71 -5.99 24.22
CA ASP A 372 -14.30 -6.11 23.82
C ASP A 372 -13.84 -4.87 23.03
N ASN A 373 -14.62 -4.41 22.04
CA ASN A 373 -14.29 -3.21 21.28
C ASN A 373 -14.22 -1.93 22.13
N TRP A 374 -15.05 -1.87 23.17
CA TRP A 374 -15.03 -0.76 24.10
C TRP A 374 -13.77 -0.80 24.96
N GLU A 375 -13.39 -1.97 25.46
CA GLU A 375 -12.17 -2.18 26.23
C GLU A 375 -10.90 -1.86 25.42
N ASP A 376 -10.82 -2.34 24.18
CA ASP A 376 -9.74 -1.99 23.24
C ASP A 376 -9.62 -0.46 23.03
N TYR A 377 -10.77 0.21 22.90
CA TYR A 377 -10.82 1.65 22.75
C TYR A 377 -10.34 2.38 24.01
N LEU A 378 -10.68 1.87 25.20
CA LEU A 378 -10.22 2.42 26.48
C LEU A 378 -8.71 2.25 26.65
N GLU A 379 -8.17 1.06 26.35
CA GLU A 379 -6.73 0.80 26.38
C GLU A 379 -5.98 1.77 25.46
N HIS A 380 -6.46 1.90 24.22
CA HIS A 380 -5.85 2.82 23.27
C HIS A 380 -5.93 4.28 23.75
N THR A 381 -7.08 4.70 24.28
CA THR A 381 -7.28 6.07 24.79
C THR A 381 -6.40 6.36 26.00
N PHE A 382 -6.29 5.41 26.93
CA PHE A 382 -5.40 5.48 28.07
C PHE A 382 -3.94 5.62 27.66
N MET A 383 -3.47 4.75 26.74
CA MET A 383 -2.10 4.79 26.25
C MET A 383 -1.79 6.11 25.55
N VAL A 384 -2.73 6.65 24.79
CA VAL A 384 -2.60 7.99 24.19
C VAL A 384 -2.53 9.07 25.26
N ARG A 385 -3.35 9.00 26.31
CA ARG A 385 -3.34 9.98 27.43
C ARG A 385 -2.01 9.93 28.19
N LYS A 386 -1.55 8.75 28.60
CA LYS A 386 -0.25 8.59 29.28
C LYS A 386 0.92 9.01 28.41
N LEU A 387 0.85 8.73 27.10
CA LEU A 387 1.83 9.24 26.15
C LEU A 387 1.79 10.77 26.13
N LYS A 388 0.61 11.41 26.06
CA LYS A 388 0.48 12.88 26.13
C LYS A 388 1.04 13.44 27.42
N ASP A 389 0.76 12.84 28.57
CA ASP A 389 1.26 13.31 29.86
C ASP A 389 2.79 13.23 29.95
N LYS A 390 3.37 12.14 29.42
CA LYS A 390 4.81 11.94 29.33
C LYS A 390 5.48 12.89 28.33
N VAL A 391 4.75 13.23 27.28
CA VAL A 391 5.17 14.08 26.17
C VAL A 391 4.92 15.57 26.44
N ALA A 392 4.04 15.92 27.38
CA ALA A 392 3.76 17.30 27.79
C ALA A 392 4.95 17.99 28.49
N GLY A 393 6.05 17.28 28.75
CA GLY A 393 7.34 17.90 29.06
C GLY A 393 8.06 18.51 27.85
N ASP A 394 7.60 18.21 26.62
CA ASP A 394 8.26 18.57 25.37
C ASP A 394 7.44 19.58 24.56
N SER A 395 7.88 20.84 24.57
CA SER A 395 7.11 22.00 24.09
C SER A 395 6.74 21.94 22.60
N GLU A 396 7.49 21.19 21.79
CA GLU A 396 7.20 20.99 20.36
C GLU A 396 5.98 20.09 20.16
N ILE A 397 5.79 19.10 21.04
CA ILE A 397 4.69 18.15 20.92
C ILE A 397 3.38 18.72 21.50
N ILE A 398 3.46 19.69 22.43
CA ILE A 398 2.29 20.48 22.87
C ILE A 398 1.75 21.36 21.72
N LYS A 399 2.60 21.98 20.91
CA LYS A 399 2.17 22.69 19.69
C LYS A 399 1.43 21.75 18.74
N TYR A 400 1.93 20.54 18.58
CA TYR A 400 1.32 19.47 17.77
C TYR A 400 -0.06 19.02 18.30
N LEU A 401 -0.22 18.83 19.61
CA LEU A 401 -1.50 18.43 20.22
C LEU A 401 -2.57 19.53 20.15
N ASN A 402 -2.17 20.80 20.28
CA ASN A 402 -3.09 21.93 20.15
C ASN A 402 -3.61 22.12 18.72
N VAL A 403 -2.76 21.90 17.70
CA VAL A 403 -3.19 21.90 16.29
C VAL A 403 -4.15 20.73 16.02
N ASN A 404 -3.90 19.55 16.60
CA ASN A 404 -4.78 18.38 16.50
C ASN A 404 -6.15 18.61 17.16
N MET A 405 -6.20 19.34 18.28
CA MET A 405 -7.45 19.73 18.92
C MET A 405 -8.29 20.68 18.07
N VAL A 406 -7.67 21.65 17.40
CA VAL A 406 -8.36 22.54 16.46
C VAL A 406 -8.89 21.77 15.25
N LEU A 407 -8.12 20.82 14.72
CA LEU A 407 -8.54 20.00 13.58
C LEU A 407 -9.66 19.02 13.96
N ARG A 408 -9.54 18.33 15.10
CA ARG A 408 -10.61 17.45 15.61
C ARG A 408 -11.86 18.24 15.97
N LYS A 409 -11.72 19.45 16.50
CA LYS A 409 -12.86 20.34 16.76
C LYS A 409 -13.53 20.76 15.46
N ALA A 410 -12.77 21.17 14.44
CA ALA A 410 -13.30 21.53 13.13
C ALA A 410 -13.99 20.35 12.43
N ILE A 411 -13.38 19.16 12.45
CA ILE A 411 -13.98 17.93 11.89
C ILE A 411 -15.23 17.53 12.68
N ARG A 412 -15.21 17.62 14.01
CA ARG A 412 -16.37 17.32 14.87
C ARG A 412 -17.51 18.32 14.68
N GLU A 413 -17.21 19.61 14.53
CA GLU A 413 -18.18 20.67 14.25
C GLU A 413 -18.77 20.55 12.85
N GLU A 414 -17.97 20.17 11.85
CA GLU A 414 -18.44 19.89 10.48
C GLU A 414 -19.34 18.63 10.45
N ILE A 415 -18.95 17.55 11.15
CA ILE A 415 -19.77 16.33 11.25
C ILE A 415 -21.07 16.60 12.01
N LEU A 416 -21.03 17.34 13.13
CA LEU A 416 -22.23 17.72 13.90
C LEU A 416 -23.13 18.67 13.11
N SER A 417 -22.57 19.63 12.39
CA SER A 417 -23.32 20.54 11.52
C SER A 417 -24.03 19.78 10.41
N ASN A 418 -23.35 18.83 9.77
CA ASN A 418 -23.93 17.97 8.71
C ASN A 418 -25.01 17.02 9.26
N TYR A 419 -24.85 16.51 10.49
CA TYR A 419 -25.84 15.68 11.16
C TYR A 419 -27.10 16.47 11.57
N LEU A 420 -26.93 17.70 12.07
CA LEU A 420 -28.04 18.56 12.47
C LEU A 420 -28.79 19.16 11.26
N SER A 421 -28.10 19.47 10.16
CA SER A 421 -28.75 19.92 8.91
C SER A 421 -29.53 18.81 8.20
N GLY A 422 -29.21 17.54 8.46
CA GLY A 422 -29.96 16.38 7.96
C GLY A 422 -31.20 16.03 8.79
N LEU A 423 -31.34 16.59 10.00
CA LEU A 423 -32.48 16.38 10.89
C LEU A 423 -33.54 17.51 10.80
N SER A 424 -33.26 18.58 10.05
CA SER A 424 -34.26 19.58 9.68
C SER A 424 -34.90 19.20 8.33
N VAL A 425 -35.80 18.22 8.38
CA VAL A 425 -36.87 18.04 7.39
C VAL A 425 -38.19 18.10 8.13
#